data_AF-A0A9E3FSZ5-F1
#
_entry.id   AF-A0A9E3FSZ5-F1
#
_cell.length_a   1.000
_cell.length_b   1.000
_cell.length_c   1.000
_cell.angle_alpha   90.00
_cell.angle_beta   90.00
_cell.angle_gamma   90.00
#
_symmetry.space_group_name_H-M   'P 1'
#
loop_
_entity.id
_entity.type
_entity.pdbx_description
1 polymer ?
#
loop_
_entity_poly.entity_id
_entity_poly.type
_entity_poly.pdbx_seq_one_letter_code
_entity_poly.pdbx_strand_id
1 'polypeptide(L)'
;MILLRLDGVSVTEAAACLKTAAKRVSTWSKRFERHGLDGLKDQPGRGRKPSIPASKVQRVVTRPPKGRKSERAQHGPPRWRVAQDRATGLVDE
;
A
#
# COMPACT_ATOMS: atom_id res chain seq x y z
N MET A 1 3.92 20.30 -3.46
CA MET A 1 4.86 21.13 -2.65
C MET A 1 5.88 21.86 -3.50
N ILE A 2 6.57 21.19 -4.45
CA ILE A 2 7.59 21.86 -5.28
C ILE A 2 6.98 22.91 -6.21
N LEU A 3 5.83 22.64 -6.83
CA LEU A 3 5.15 23.62 -7.68
C LEU A 3 4.86 24.93 -6.91
N LEU A 4 4.23 24.84 -5.73
CA LEU A 4 4.03 26.01 -4.85
C LEU A 4 5.34 26.74 -4.52
N ARG A 5 6.43 26.00 -4.30
CA ARG A 5 7.75 26.60 -4.04
C ARG A 5 8.31 27.33 -5.25
N LEU A 6 8.06 26.82 -6.46
CA LEU A 6 8.43 27.48 -7.73
C LEU A 6 7.57 28.71 -8.00
N ASP A 7 6.31 28.71 -7.55
CA ASP A 7 5.41 29.87 -7.58
C ASP A 7 5.76 30.92 -6.50
N GLY A 8 6.88 30.77 -5.79
CA GLY A 8 7.37 31.73 -4.79
C GLY A 8 6.74 31.60 -3.40
N VAL A 9 5.80 30.67 -3.20
CA VAL A 9 5.12 30.47 -1.91
C VAL A 9 6.12 30.01 -0.85
N SER A 10 6.08 30.61 0.35
CA SER A 10 7.00 30.27 1.43
C SER A 10 6.83 28.82 1.93
N VAL A 11 7.83 28.29 2.65
CA VAL A 11 7.77 26.92 3.19
C VAL A 11 6.61 26.74 4.16
N THR A 12 6.33 27.75 4.99
CA THR A 12 5.25 27.74 5.99
C THR A 12 3.87 27.78 5.33
N GLU A 13 3.67 28.65 4.34
CA GLU A 13 2.41 28.73 3.58
C GLU A 13 2.15 27.46 2.77
N ALA A 14 3.18 26.95 2.08
CA ALA A 14 3.06 25.70 1.33
C ALA A 14 2.74 24.51 2.25
N ALA A 15 3.29 24.49 3.47
CA ALA A 15 2.99 23.48 4.47
C ALA A 15 1.54 23.58 4.98
N ALA A 16 1.06 24.80 5.24
CA ALA A 16 -0.32 25.05 5.65
C ALA A 16 -1.32 24.65 4.54
N CYS A 17 -1.07 25.06 3.30
CA CYS A 17 -1.88 24.73 2.13
C CYS A 17 -2.00 23.20 1.94
N LEU A 18 -0.89 22.47 2.11
CA LEU A 18 -0.83 21.02 1.93
C LEU A 18 -1.15 20.22 3.20
N LYS A 19 -1.52 20.89 4.31
CA LYS A 19 -1.78 20.27 5.61
C LYS A 19 -0.67 19.30 6.04
N THR A 20 0.59 19.72 5.87
CA THR A 20 1.77 18.91 6.20
C THR A 20 2.77 19.69 7.04
N ALA A 21 3.78 19.01 7.57
CA ALA A 21 4.81 19.66 8.36
C ALA A 21 5.78 20.47 7.46
N ALA A 22 6.15 21.68 7.91
CA ALA A 22 7.15 22.53 7.24
C ALA A 22 8.49 21.81 6.99
N LYS A 23 8.90 20.94 7.92
CA LYS A 23 10.09 20.08 7.76
C LYS A 23 10.03 19.20 6.51
N ARG A 24 8.84 18.68 6.16
CA ARG A 24 8.65 17.87 4.95
C ARG A 24 8.85 18.74 3.71
N VAL A 25 8.19 19.90 3.64
CA VAL A 25 8.36 20.85 2.52
C VAL A 25 9.83 21.26 2.35
N SER A 26 10.52 21.62 3.44
CA SER A 26 11.94 21.97 3.40
C SER A 26 12.83 20.81 2.91
N THR A 27 12.58 19.59 3.39
CA THR A 27 13.36 18.41 2.99
C THR A 27 13.25 18.15 1.49
N TRP A 28 12.02 18.19 0.95
CA TRP A 28 11.78 17.95 -0.47
C TRP A 28 12.27 19.11 -1.34
N SER A 29 12.16 20.36 -0.87
CA SER A 29 12.72 21.54 -1.57
C SER A 29 14.23 21.42 -1.73
N LYS A 30 14.95 21.08 -0.64
CA LYS A 30 16.40 20.84 -0.67
C LYS A 30 16.80 19.69 -1.57
N ARG A 31 16.00 18.61 -1.61
CA ARG A 31 16.24 17.49 -2.53
C ARG A 31 16.09 17.90 -3.98
N PHE A 32 15.06 18.68 -4.29
CA PHE A 32 14.83 19.22 -5.62
C PHE A 32 15.93 20.18 -6.05
N GLU A 33 16.34 21.12 -5.19
CA GLU A 33 17.45 22.04 -5.47
C GLU A 33 18.76 21.30 -5.77
N ARG A 34 19.02 20.19 -5.07
CA ARG A 34 20.26 19.42 -5.23
C ARG A 34 20.27 18.47 -6.43
N HIS A 35 19.13 17.85 -6.73
CA HIS A 35 19.06 16.71 -7.66
C HIS A 35 17.97 16.86 -8.73
N GLY A 36 17.29 18.01 -8.80
CA GLY A 36 16.15 18.23 -9.67
C GLY A 36 15.05 17.18 -9.46
N LEU A 37 14.50 16.68 -10.57
CA LEU A 37 13.46 15.66 -10.56
C LEU A 37 13.94 14.32 -9.96
N ASP A 38 15.23 13.98 -10.07
CA ASP A 38 15.77 12.75 -9.48
C ASP A 38 15.72 12.79 -7.95
N GLY A 39 15.82 13.97 -7.35
CA GLY A 39 15.66 14.18 -5.91
C GLY A 39 14.26 13.89 -5.38
N LEU A 40 13.26 13.81 -6.28
CA LEU A 40 11.88 13.53 -5.95
C LEU A 40 11.52 12.04 -6.01
N LYS A 41 12.44 11.19 -6.47
CA LYS A 41 12.22 9.73 -6.47
C LYS A 41 12.26 9.19 -5.05
N ASP A 42 11.51 8.13 -4.80
CA ASP A 42 11.58 7.40 -3.54
C ASP A 42 12.98 6.81 -3.38
N GLN A 43 13.66 7.28 -2.34
CA GLN A 43 14.95 6.73 -1.94
C GLN A 43 14.72 5.32 -1.37
N PRO A 44 15.60 4.34 -1.65
CA PRO A 44 15.50 3.03 -1.04
C PRO A 44 15.45 3.20 0.48
N GLY A 45 14.34 2.76 1.08
CA GLY A 45 14.09 3.01 2.49
C GLY A 45 15.16 2.36 3.37
N ARG A 46 15.47 2.97 4.52
CA ARG A 46 16.29 2.37 5.60
C ARG A 46 15.60 1.19 6.30
N GLY A 47 14.48 0.71 5.73
CA GLY A 47 13.65 -0.35 6.29
C GLY A 47 14.36 -1.69 6.33
N ARG A 48 13.76 -2.62 7.10
CA ARG A 48 14.25 -4.00 7.18
C ARG A 48 14.31 -4.58 5.78
N LYS A 49 15.47 -5.14 5.42
CA LYS A 49 15.63 -5.90 4.17
C LYS A 49 14.49 -6.92 4.06
N PRO A 50 13.90 -7.11 2.87
CA PRO A 50 12.86 -8.11 2.68
C PRO A 50 13.30 -9.46 3.24
N SER A 51 12.50 -10.07 4.11
CA SER A 51 12.79 -11.40 4.67
C SER A 51 12.60 -12.52 3.64
N ILE A 52 12.01 -12.21 2.49
CA ILE A 52 11.73 -13.13 1.41
C ILE A 52 12.69 -12.81 0.25
N PRO A 53 13.43 -13.80 -0.28
CA PRO A 53 14.30 -13.58 -1.42
C PRO A 53 13.50 -13.22 -2.68
N ALA A 54 14.06 -12.35 -3.52
CA ALA A 54 13.40 -11.85 -4.73
C ALA A 54 12.93 -12.97 -5.67
N SER A 55 13.69 -14.07 -5.77
CA SER A 55 13.32 -15.26 -6.55
C SER A 55 12.04 -15.93 -6.07
N LYS A 56 11.78 -15.93 -4.76
CA LYS A 56 10.55 -16.48 -4.17
C LYS A 56 9.37 -15.55 -4.43
N VAL A 57 9.58 -14.24 -4.45
CA VAL A 57 8.55 -13.26 -4.85
C VAL A 57 8.20 -13.44 -6.33
N GLN A 58 9.19 -13.46 -7.21
CA GLN A 58 9.00 -13.68 -8.65
C GLN A 58 8.27 -14.99 -8.95
N ARG A 59 8.59 -16.07 -8.23
CA ARG A 59 7.89 -17.36 -8.39
C ARG A 59 6.40 -17.25 -8.06
N VAL A 60 6.02 -16.55 -6.99
CA VAL A 60 4.61 -16.38 -6.60
C VAL A 60 3.86 -15.51 -7.61
N VAL A 61 4.49 -14.45 -8.11
CA VAL A 61 3.91 -13.57 -9.14
C VAL A 61 3.72 -14.32 -10.46
N THR A 62 4.72 -15.08 -10.90
CA THR A 62 4.70 -15.79 -12.19
C THR A 62 3.86 -17.06 -12.14
N ARG A 63 3.89 -17.77 -11.02
CA ARG A 63 3.17 -19.03 -10.82
C ARG A 63 2.50 -19.00 -9.45
N PRO A 64 1.28 -18.43 -9.37
CA PRO A 64 0.48 -18.52 -8.18
C PRO A 64 0.41 -19.99 -7.72
N PRO A 65 0.64 -20.28 -6.42
CA PRO A 65 0.64 -21.66 -5.94
C PRO A 65 -0.70 -22.31 -6.27
N LYS A 66 -0.65 -23.51 -6.88
CA LYS A 66 -1.85 -24.28 -7.24
C LYS A 66 -2.73 -24.44 -6.01
N GLY A 67 -3.98 -23.96 -6.15
CA GLY A 67 -5.09 -24.02 -5.21
C GLY A 67 -4.76 -24.57 -3.83
N ARG A 68 -4.47 -23.69 -2.86
CA ARG A 68 -4.78 -24.04 -1.48
C ARG A 68 -6.29 -24.27 -1.46
N LYS A 69 -6.74 -25.51 -1.23
CA LYS A 69 -8.14 -25.76 -0.89
C LYS A 69 -8.42 -24.83 0.28
N SER A 70 -9.27 -23.83 0.07
CA SER A 70 -9.61 -22.89 1.13
C SER A 70 -10.01 -23.71 2.36
N GLU A 71 -9.68 -23.26 3.56
CA GLU A 71 -10.15 -23.90 4.81
C GLU A 71 -11.66 -24.20 4.76
N ARG A 72 -12.40 -23.32 4.09
CA ARG A 72 -13.82 -23.42 3.72
C ARG A 72 -14.21 -24.70 2.96
N ALA A 73 -13.32 -25.24 2.16
CA ALA A 73 -13.49 -26.49 1.40
C ALA A 73 -13.12 -27.73 2.22
N GLN A 74 -12.48 -27.56 3.38
CA GLN A 74 -12.04 -28.66 4.25
C GLN A 74 -12.99 -28.88 5.43
N HIS A 75 -13.54 -27.81 6.02
CA HIS A 75 -14.32 -27.87 7.27
C HIS A 75 -15.82 -27.58 7.06
N GLY A 76 -16.27 -27.52 5.80
CA GLY A 76 -17.65 -27.16 5.45
C GLY A 76 -17.97 -25.67 5.66
N PRO A 77 -19.20 -25.24 5.35
CA PRO A 77 -19.62 -23.86 5.52
C PRO A 77 -19.63 -23.47 7.01
N PRO A 78 -19.22 -22.24 7.37
CA PRO A 78 -19.24 -21.79 8.75
C PRO A 78 -20.67 -21.80 9.32
N ARG A 79 -20.83 -22.03 10.63
CA ARG A 79 -22.14 -22.19 11.30
C ARG A 79 -23.17 -21.10 10.97
N TRP A 80 -22.75 -19.85 10.77
CA TRP A 80 -23.65 -18.76 10.42
C TRP A 80 -24.28 -18.92 9.03
N ARG A 81 -23.60 -19.58 8.09
CA ARG A 81 -24.12 -19.85 6.74
C ARG A 81 -25.19 -20.93 6.77
N VAL A 82 -24.96 -22.01 7.53
CA VAL A 82 -25.99 -23.02 7.78
C VAL A 82 -27.20 -22.42 8.48
N ALA A 83 -26.99 -21.47 9.39
CA ALA A 83 -28.09 -20.73 10.02
C ALA A 83 -28.86 -19.83 9.03
N GLN A 84 -28.15 -19.23 8.07
CA GLN A 84 -28.73 -18.39 7.02
C GLN A 84 -29.52 -19.21 5.99
N ASP A 85 -29.02 -20.38 5.60
CA ASP A 85 -29.70 -21.30 4.67
C ASP A 85 -30.98 -21.90 5.32
N ARG A 86 -30.93 -22.20 6.63
CA ARG A 86 -32.12 -22.58 7.43
C ARG A 86 -33.15 -21.45 7.54
N ALA A 87 -32.69 -20.20 7.60
CA ALA A 87 -33.57 -19.04 7.60
C ALA A 87 -34.16 -18.73 6.21
N THR A 88 -33.53 -19.22 5.14
CA THR A 88 -33.92 -18.96 3.75
C THR A 88 -34.76 -20.10 3.13
N GLY A 89 -34.94 -21.22 3.84
CA GLY A 89 -35.87 -22.28 3.45
C GLY A 89 -35.47 -23.04 2.18
N LEU A 90 -34.19 -23.16 1.87
CA LEU A 90 -33.71 -23.93 0.71
C LEU A 90 -33.18 -25.29 1.16
N VAL A 91 -34.08 -26.11 1.67
CA VAL A 91 -33.94 -27.56 1.81
C VAL A 91 -35.23 -28.18 1.26
N ASP A 92 -35.22 -28.55 -0.02
CA ASP A 92 -36.20 -29.51 -0.56
C ASP A 92 -35.42 -30.73 -1.08
N GLU A 93 -35.84 -31.88 -0.53
CA GLU A 93 -35.63 -33.29 -0.87
C GLU A 93 -34.21 -33.84 -1.14
#